data_AF-A0A2T6BXJ1-F1
#
_entry.id   AF-A0A2T6BXJ1-F1
#
_cell.length_a   1.000
_cell.length_b   1.000
_cell.length_c   1.000
_cell.angle_alpha   90.00
_cell.angle_beta   90.00
_cell.angle_gamma   90.00
#
_symmetry.space_group_name_H-M   'P 1'
#
loop_
_entity.id
_entity.type
_entity.pdbx_description
1 polymer ?
#
loop_
_entity_poly.entity_id
_entity_poly.type
_entity_poly.pdbx_seq_one_letter_code
_entity_poly.pdbx_strand_id
1 'polypeptide(L)'
;MVQQNNQQQGQQQQNQQYQQAVQAARQAMQQVQQAQNQANPQALNQAQQQLQQAQQQVQQLQQSQGGQMNSQQQQQLQQAVQDLSQAQQKIQQAQSINNPAEYQQY
;
A
#
# COMPACT_ATOMS: atom_id res chain seq x y z
N MET A 1 36.33 -8.65 -20.85
CA MET A 1 35.70 -7.57 -20.06
C MET A 1 34.19 -7.77 -20.12
N VAL A 2 33.57 -8.32 -19.08
CA VAL A 2 32.11 -8.69 -19.09
C VAL A 2 31.37 -8.07 -17.88
N GLN A 3 32.01 -7.17 -17.14
CA GLN A 3 31.54 -6.75 -15.83
C GLN A 3 30.61 -5.52 -15.84
N GLN A 4 30.29 -4.98 -17.02
CA GLN A 4 29.55 -3.71 -17.15
C GLN A 4 28.03 -3.89 -17.40
N ASN A 5 27.54 -5.09 -17.70
CA ASN A 5 26.12 -5.35 -18.01
C ASN A 5 25.22 -5.67 -16.81
N ASN A 6 25.79 -5.95 -15.62
CA ASN A 6 24.97 -6.32 -14.45
C ASN A 6 24.30 -5.13 -13.75
N GLN A 7 24.74 -3.89 -13.98
CA GLN A 7 24.17 -2.72 -13.31
C GLN A 7 22.87 -2.20 -13.96
N GLN A 8 22.64 -2.46 -15.25
CA GLN A 8 21.40 -2.03 -15.94
C GLN A 8 20.20 -2.95 -15.67
N GLN A 9 20.41 -4.26 -15.47
CA GLN A 9 19.31 -5.18 -15.15
C GLN A 9 18.71 -4.92 -13.76
N GLY A 10 19.56 -4.53 -12.79
CA GLY A 10 19.11 -4.16 -11.45
C GLY A 10 18.08 -3.03 -11.46
N GLN A 11 18.31 -1.96 -12.24
CA GLN A 11 17.40 -0.80 -12.32
C GLN A 11 16.06 -1.14 -12.99
N GLN A 12 16.04 -2.05 -13.97
CA GLN A 12 14.79 -2.42 -14.64
C GLN A 12 13.88 -3.23 -13.73
N GLN A 13 14.45 -4.17 -12.99
CA GLN A 13 13.73 -4.96 -11.99
C GLN A 13 13.27 -4.07 -10.82
N GLN A 14 14.10 -3.09 -10.44
CA GLN A 14 13.79 -2.07 -9.45
C GLN A 14 12.53 -1.28 -9.84
N ASN A 15 12.49 -0.79 -11.08
CA ASN A 15 11.37 0.03 -11.56
C ASN A 15 10.06 -0.78 -11.68
N GLN A 16 10.14 -2.08 -11.96
CA GLN A 16 8.97 -2.97 -11.95
C GLN A 16 8.41 -3.18 -10.54
N GLN A 17 9.27 -3.51 -9.57
CA GLN A 17 8.84 -3.69 -8.18
C GLN A 17 8.21 -2.40 -7.65
N TYR A 18 8.85 -1.27 -7.92
CA TYR A 18 8.34 0.05 -7.57
C TYR A 18 6.95 0.31 -8.14
N GLN A 19 6.75 0.10 -9.44
CA GLN A 19 5.44 0.29 -10.08
C GLN A 19 4.37 -0.63 -9.50
N GLN A 20 4.73 -1.89 -9.20
CA GLN A 20 3.81 -2.83 -8.56
C GLN A 20 3.37 -2.34 -7.18
N ALA A 21 4.30 -1.88 -6.35
CA ALA A 21 3.98 -1.41 -5.00
C ALA A 21 3.09 -0.16 -5.02
N VAL A 22 3.39 0.81 -5.90
CA VAL A 22 2.56 2.02 -6.05
C VAL A 22 1.17 1.69 -6.61
N GLN A 23 1.07 0.77 -7.57
CA GLN A 23 -0.23 0.32 -8.07
C GLN A 23 -1.02 -0.43 -7.00
N ALA A 24 -0.39 -1.33 -6.25
CA ALA A 24 -1.01 -2.07 -5.16
C ALA A 24 -1.54 -1.11 -4.08
N ALA A 25 -0.76 -0.09 -3.72
CA ALA A 25 -1.20 0.94 -2.78
C ALA A 25 -2.45 1.69 -3.26
N ARG A 26 -2.47 2.12 -4.52
CA ARG A 26 -3.62 2.80 -5.12
C ARG A 26 -4.87 1.91 -5.19
N GLN A 27 -4.69 0.65 -5.56
CA GLN A 27 -5.79 -0.33 -5.62
C GLN A 27 -6.37 -0.60 -4.23
N ALA A 28 -5.51 -0.79 -3.22
CA ALA A 28 -5.93 -0.96 -1.84
C ALA A 28 -6.74 0.26 -1.36
N MET A 29 -6.26 1.48 -1.63
CA MET A 29 -6.98 2.73 -1.32
C MET A 29 -8.38 2.78 -1.94
N GLN A 30 -8.50 2.48 -3.24
CA GLN A 30 -9.78 2.46 -3.93
C GLN A 30 -10.73 1.41 -3.36
N GLN A 31 -10.24 0.21 -3.07
CA GLN A 31 -11.06 -0.84 -2.46
C GLN A 31 -11.51 -0.46 -1.06
N VAL A 32 -10.65 0.12 -0.24
CA VAL A 32 -11.04 0.62 1.09
C VAL A 32 -12.13 1.66 0.97
N GLN A 33 -12.00 2.62 0.04
CA GLN A 33 -13.00 3.66 -0.13
C GLN A 33 -14.34 3.12 -0.63
N GLN A 34 -14.32 2.16 -1.56
CA GLN A 34 -15.53 1.47 -1.99
C GLN A 34 -16.16 0.64 -0.87
N ALA A 35 -15.35 -0.10 -0.13
CA ALA A 35 -15.80 -0.93 0.98
C ALA A 35 -16.39 -0.09 2.13
N GLN A 36 -15.78 1.07 2.41
CA GLN A 36 -16.30 2.07 3.35
C GLN A 36 -17.66 2.61 2.89
N ASN A 37 -17.78 3.02 1.62
CA ASN A 37 -19.04 3.53 1.07
C ASN A 37 -20.17 2.49 1.06
N GLN A 38 -19.82 1.22 0.82
CA GLN A 38 -20.79 0.12 0.81
C GLN A 38 -21.09 -0.42 2.21
N ALA A 39 -20.38 0.05 3.25
CA ALA A 39 -20.40 -0.52 4.59
C ALA A 39 -20.25 -2.06 4.60
N ASN A 40 -19.56 -2.64 3.60
CA ASN A 40 -19.51 -4.09 3.41
C ASN A 40 -18.31 -4.67 4.17
N PRO A 41 -18.53 -5.47 5.23
CA PRO A 41 -17.45 -6.03 6.04
C PRO A 41 -16.56 -7.02 5.27
N GLN A 42 -17.10 -7.78 4.30
CA GLN A 42 -16.28 -8.67 3.47
C GLN A 42 -15.36 -7.87 2.55
N ALA A 43 -15.87 -6.80 1.94
CA ALA A 43 -15.07 -5.91 1.10
C ALA A 43 -13.98 -5.21 1.92
N LEU A 44 -14.28 -4.80 3.17
CA LEU A 44 -13.29 -4.21 4.07
C LEU A 44 -12.18 -5.19 4.42
N ASN A 45 -12.52 -6.46 4.67
CA ASN A 45 -11.53 -7.50 4.98
C ASN A 45 -10.60 -7.78 3.78
N GLN A 46 -11.16 -7.85 2.57
CA GLN A 46 -10.37 -7.97 1.34
C GLN A 46 -9.46 -6.77 1.12
N ALA A 47 -10.00 -5.56 1.28
CA ALA A 47 -9.24 -4.32 1.17
C ALA A 47 -8.12 -4.25 2.22
N GLN A 48 -8.35 -4.75 3.44
CA GLN A 48 -7.36 -4.86 4.49
C GLN A 48 -6.21 -5.80 4.14
N GLN A 49 -6.50 -6.96 3.55
CA GLN A 49 -5.46 -7.89 3.09
C GLN A 49 -4.60 -7.26 1.98
N GLN A 50 -5.22 -6.63 0.99
CA GLN A 50 -4.48 -5.93 -0.07
C GLN A 50 -3.65 -4.77 0.48
N LEU A 51 -4.18 -4.02 1.44
CA LEU A 51 -3.48 -2.94 2.09
C LEU A 51 -2.22 -3.45 2.83
N GLN A 52 -2.33 -4.54 3.58
CA GLN A 52 -1.17 -5.15 4.24
C GLN A 52 -0.13 -5.62 3.23
N GLN A 53 -0.57 -6.23 2.13
CA GLN A 53 0.33 -6.70 1.08
C GLN A 53 1.07 -5.54 0.40
N ALA A 54 0.35 -4.46 0.09
CA ALA A 54 0.94 -3.24 -0.46
C ALA A 54 1.91 -2.56 0.54
N GLN A 55 1.57 -2.51 1.83
CA GLN A 55 2.48 -2.01 2.86
C GLN A 55 3.78 -2.81 2.92
N GLN A 56 3.71 -4.14 2.88
CA GLN A 56 4.91 -4.98 2.86
C GLN A 56 5.77 -4.71 1.61
N GLN A 57 5.15 -4.60 0.43
CA GLN A 57 5.88 -4.30 -0.80
C GLN A 57 6.58 -2.94 -0.73
N VAL A 58 5.87 -1.90 -0.29
CA VAL A 58 6.41 -0.55 -0.14
C VAL A 58 7.54 -0.51 0.89
N GLN A 59 7.38 -1.19 2.02
CA GLN A 59 8.41 -1.26 3.07
C GLN A 59 9.66 -2.00 2.59
N GLN A 60 9.49 -3.10 1.85
CA GLN A 60 10.59 -3.85 1.26
C GLN A 60 11.32 -3.02 0.19
N LEU A 61 10.60 -2.24 -0.61
CA LEU A 61 11.18 -1.26 -1.53
C LEU A 61 11.97 -0.18 -0.80
N GLN A 62 11.44 0.37 0.28
CA GLN A 62 12.13 1.37 1.09
C GLN A 62 13.43 0.83 1.67
N GLN A 63 13.43 -0.41 2.19
CA GLN A 63 14.62 -1.04 2.75
C GLN A 63 15.65 -1.44 1.68
N SER A 64 15.21 -2.09 0.60
CA SER A 64 16.13 -2.59 -0.43
C SER A 64 16.63 -1.49 -1.37
N GLN A 65 15.88 -0.40 -1.54
CA GLN A 65 16.08 0.54 -2.66
C GLN A 65 16.01 2.01 -2.24
N GLY A 66 15.78 2.31 -0.95
CA GLY A 66 15.62 3.69 -0.45
C GLY A 66 16.80 4.62 -0.76
N GLY A 67 18.01 4.07 -0.96
CA GLY A 67 19.20 4.83 -1.35
C GLY A 67 19.49 4.91 -2.85
N GLN A 68 18.75 4.17 -3.70
CA GLN A 68 18.96 4.13 -5.15
C GLN A 68 17.78 4.70 -5.96
N MET A 69 16.62 4.91 -5.33
CA MET A 69 15.49 5.58 -5.95
C MET A 69 15.82 7.02 -6.32
N ASN A 70 15.38 7.45 -7.49
CA ASN A 70 15.44 8.86 -7.85
C ASN A 70 14.40 9.68 -7.05
N SER A 71 14.56 11.01 -7.07
CA SER A 71 13.71 11.94 -6.31
C SER A 71 12.21 11.79 -6.65
N GLN A 72 11.88 11.49 -7.91
CA GLN A 72 10.50 11.31 -8.36
C GLN A 72 9.86 10.02 -7.82
N GLN A 73 10.59 8.90 -7.88
CA GLN A 73 10.17 7.62 -7.31
C GLN A 73 10.02 7.73 -5.80
N GLN A 74 10.95 8.42 -5.15
CA GLN A 74 10.90 8.64 -3.71
C GLN A 74 9.66 9.43 -3.29
N GLN A 75 9.31 10.52 -4.01
CA GLN A 75 8.08 11.28 -3.76
C GLN A 75 6.82 10.43 -3.94
N GLN A 76 6.72 9.69 -5.04
CA GLN A 76 5.55 8.87 -5.32
C GLN A 76 5.43 7.69 -4.33
N LEU A 77 6.54 7.10 -3.89
CA LEU A 77 6.54 6.10 -2.82
C LEU A 77 6.08 6.70 -1.50
N GLN A 78 6.54 7.90 -1.17
CA GLN A 78 6.14 8.61 0.05
C GLN A 78 4.63 8.91 0.04
N GLN A 79 4.10 9.26 -1.14
CA GLN A 79 2.67 9.41 -1.35
C GLN A 79 1.92 8.08 -1.20
N ALA A 80 2.44 6.98 -1.76
CA ALA A 80 1.87 5.65 -1.59
C ALA A 80 1.84 5.22 -0.11
N VAL A 81 2.88 5.55 0.68
CA VAL A 81 2.89 5.30 2.13
C VAL A 81 1.79 6.11 2.83
N GLN A 82 1.64 7.40 2.52
CA GLN A 82 0.58 8.23 3.09
C GLN A 82 -0.82 7.70 2.73
N ASP A 83 -1.01 7.32 1.47
CA ASP A 83 -2.25 6.72 0.96
C ASP A 83 -2.58 5.43 1.72
N LEU A 84 -1.60 4.56 1.94
CA LEU A 84 -1.75 3.33 2.73
C LEU A 84 -2.09 3.63 4.19
N SER A 85 -1.45 4.62 4.82
CA SER A 85 -1.80 5.01 6.20
C SER A 85 -3.23 5.55 6.29
N GLN A 86 -3.67 6.37 5.34
CA GLN A 86 -5.06 6.85 5.31
C GLN A 86 -6.05 5.72 5.09
N ALA A 87 -5.78 4.81 4.16
CA ALA A 87 -6.64 3.66 3.93
C ALA A 87 -6.70 2.72 5.15
N GLN A 88 -5.61 2.57 5.90
CA GLN A 88 -5.62 1.80 7.15
C GLN A 88 -6.53 2.44 8.21
N GLN A 89 -6.45 3.77 8.39
CA GLN A 89 -7.36 4.48 9.29
C GLN A 89 -8.82 4.35 8.85
N LYS A 90 -9.09 4.46 7.54
CA LYS A 90 -10.45 4.29 6.99
C LYS A 90 -11.00 2.88 7.25
N ILE A 91 -10.19 1.84 7.09
CA ILE A 91 -10.59 0.46 7.44
C ILE A 91 -10.93 0.39 8.92
N GLN A 92 -10.06 0.88 9.81
CA GLN A 92 -10.32 0.84 11.25
C GLN A 92 -11.62 1.56 11.60
N GLN A 93 -11.83 2.76 11.06
CA GLN A 93 -13.07 3.51 11.27
C GLN A 93 -14.29 2.75 10.75
N ALA A 94 -14.21 2.17 9.54
CA ALA A 94 -15.31 1.43 8.95
C ALA A 94 -15.60 0.11 9.69
N GLN A 95 -14.58 -0.52 10.28
CA GLN A 95 -14.73 -1.69 11.16
C GLN A 95 -15.36 -1.30 12.50
N SER A 96 -14.99 -0.16 13.08
CA SER A 96 -15.64 0.37 14.29
C SER A 96 -17.12 0.71 14.07
N ILE A 97 -17.50 1.15 12.87
CA ILE A 97 -18.91 1.40 12.51
C ILE A 97 -19.67 0.09 12.31
N ASN A 98 -19.04 -0.93 11.72
CA ASN A 98 -19.65 -2.24 11.46
C ASN A 98 -19.66 -3.20 12.66
N ASN A 99 -18.89 -2.92 13.72
CA ASN A 99 -18.99 -3.61 15.01
C ASN A 99 -19.71 -2.70 16.02
N PRO A 100 -21.05 -2.75 16.13
CA PRO A 100 -21.79 -2.06 17.18
C PRO A 100 -21.65 -2.75 18.55
N ALA A 101 -20.47 -3.26 18.91
CA ALA A 101 -20.26 -3.94 20.19
C ALA A 101 -20.20 -2.98 21.40
N GLU A 102 -20.36 -1.66 21.19
CA GLU A 102 -20.17 -0.64 22.24
C GLU A 102 -21.39 0.26 22.49
N TYR A 103 -22.60 -0.20 22.16
CA TYR A 103 -23.86 0.49 22.53
C TYR A 103 -24.70 -0.28 23.57
N GLN A 104 -24.06 -1.01 24.50
CA GLN A 104 -24.77 -1.75 25.57
C GLN A 104 -24.24 -1.50 27.00
N GLN A 105 -23.76 -0.29 27.30
CA GLN A 105 -23.76 0.17 28.70
C GLN A 105 -24.38 1.56 28.82
N TYR A 106 -25.70 1.58 28.92
CA TYR A 106 -26.46 2.56 29.69
C TYR A 106 -27.41 1.80 30.61
#